data_AF-A0A2C4HQ78-F1
#
_entry.id   AF-A0A2C4HQ78-F1
#
_cell.length_a   1.000
_cell.length_b   1.000
_cell.length_c   1.000
_cell.angle_alpha   90.00
_cell.angle_beta   90.00
_cell.angle_gamma   90.00
#
_symmetry.space_group_name_H-M   'P 1'
#
loop_
_entity.id
_entity.type
_entity.pdbx_description
1 polymer ?
#
loop_
_entity_poly.entity_id
_entity_poly.type
_entity_poly.pdbx_seq_one_letter_code
_entity_poly.pdbx_strand_id
1 'polypeptide(L)'
;MFKKLVVGALATGIALTGGIGAASASTEGVENTNKMAPSIAALENTTYYYNSEYDFWFTHDRDRDVYKTYKFLSRDGYFANSFEDTNRRIKWYFKGVVGDAPGGGKYGHYEGRQY
;
A
#
# COMPACT_ATOMS: atom_id res chain seq x y z
N MET A 1 -17.32 -38.78 37.44
CA MET A 1 -16.54 -37.97 38.42
C MET A 1 -15.30 -37.44 37.71
N PHE A 2 -15.23 -36.12 37.51
CA PHE A 2 -14.21 -35.45 36.72
C PHE A 2 -12.86 -35.42 37.45
N LYS A 3 -11.80 -35.92 36.83
CA LYS A 3 -10.42 -35.61 37.23
C LYS A 3 -9.87 -34.55 36.28
N LYS A 4 -9.68 -33.36 36.86
CA LYS A 4 -9.28 -32.12 36.20
C LYS A 4 -7.89 -32.28 35.58
N LEU A 5 -7.74 -31.80 34.35
CA LEU A 5 -6.46 -31.66 33.68
C LEU A 5 -5.66 -30.54 34.37
N VAL A 6 -4.46 -30.87 34.85
CA VAL A 6 -3.51 -29.90 35.41
C VAL A 6 -2.96 -29.08 34.24
N VAL A 7 -3.49 -27.86 34.08
CA VAL A 7 -2.89 -26.83 33.22
C VAL A 7 -1.67 -26.29 33.95
N GLY A 8 -0.49 -26.74 33.53
CA GLY A 8 0.79 -26.26 34.01
C GLY A 8 1.26 -25.04 33.20
N ALA A 9 1.45 -23.92 33.91
CA ALA A 9 2.24 -22.75 33.54
C ALA A 9 1.97 -22.08 32.18
N LEU A 10 1.10 -21.07 32.22
CA LEU A 10 1.13 -19.93 31.30
C LEU A 10 2.43 -19.15 31.52
N ALA A 11 3.45 -19.38 30.68
CA ALA A 11 4.65 -18.55 30.65
C ALA A 11 4.33 -17.23 29.93
N THR A 12 3.83 -16.26 30.69
CA THR A 12 3.75 -14.86 30.25
C THR A 12 5.15 -14.27 30.34
N GLY A 13 5.85 -14.15 29.20
CA GLY A 13 7.23 -13.71 29.21
C GLY A 13 7.80 -13.35 27.84
N ILE A 14 7.16 -12.43 27.12
CA ILE A 14 7.90 -11.63 26.12
C ILE A 14 8.61 -10.52 26.88
N ALA A 15 9.89 -10.74 27.17
CA ALA A 15 10.79 -9.71 27.64
C ALA A 15 10.94 -8.66 26.52
N LEU A 16 10.42 -7.46 26.74
CA LEU A 16 10.67 -6.29 25.90
C LEU A 16 12.08 -5.78 26.21
N THR A 17 13.10 -6.42 25.62
CA THR A 17 14.47 -5.92 25.69
C THR A 17 14.65 -4.80 24.67
N GLY A 18 15.05 -3.64 25.19
CA GLY A 18 14.98 -2.35 24.52
C GLY A 18 15.85 -2.18 23.28
N GLY A 19 15.40 -1.22 22.48
CA GLY A 19 16.13 -0.62 21.38
C GLY A 19 15.41 0.67 20.99
N ILE A 20 15.45 1.67 21.88
CA ILE A 20 15.15 3.06 21.49
C ILE A 20 16.28 3.48 20.54
N GLY A 21 16.11 3.19 19.26
CA GLY A 21 16.86 3.83 18.19
C GLY A 21 16.32 5.24 18.04
N ALA A 22 17.21 6.22 18.10
CA ALA A 22 16.89 7.64 17.98
C ALA A 22 15.92 7.91 16.82
N ALA A 23 14.75 8.45 17.13
CA ALA A 23 13.95 9.15 16.15
C ALA A 23 14.74 10.40 15.74
N SER A 24 15.45 10.32 14.61
CA SER A 24 15.95 11.52 13.94
C SER A 24 14.72 12.25 13.43
N ALA A 25 14.28 13.27 14.17
CA ALA A 25 13.32 14.24 13.69
C ALA A 25 14.00 15.07 12.58
N SER A 26 13.90 14.61 11.34
CA SER A 26 14.08 15.50 10.20
C SER A 26 12.84 16.39 10.13
N THR A 27 12.93 17.58 10.74
CA THR A 27 12.10 18.72 10.37
C THR A 27 12.47 19.13 8.95
N GLU A 28 11.92 18.44 7.97
CA GLU A 28 11.83 18.97 6.62
C GLU A 28 10.58 19.84 6.56
N GLY A 29 10.81 21.09 6.19
CA GLY A 29 9.84 22.16 6.29
C GLY A 29 8.54 21.82 5.58
N VAL A 30 7.45 22.38 6.12
CA VAL A 30 6.26 22.69 5.33
C VAL A 30 6.71 23.53 4.14
N GLU A 31 7.03 22.87 3.03
CA GLU A 31 6.80 23.44 1.73
C GLU A 31 5.33 23.17 1.41
N ASN A 32 4.50 24.18 1.67
CA ASN A 32 3.24 24.34 1.00
C ASN A 32 3.52 24.66 -0.49
N THR A 33 4.20 23.76 -1.18
CA THR A 33 4.27 23.80 -2.62
C THR A 33 2.91 23.30 -3.05
N ASN A 34 2.03 24.25 -3.37
CA ASN A 34 0.91 24.03 -4.27
C ASN A 34 1.39 23.03 -5.33
N LYS A 35 1.04 21.74 -5.17
CA LYS A 35 1.20 20.77 -6.24
C LYS A 35 0.15 21.19 -7.25
N MET A 36 0.54 22.17 -8.06
CA MET A 36 -0.13 22.56 -9.28
C MET A 36 -0.58 21.27 -9.92
N ALA A 37 -1.88 21.21 -10.23
CA ALA A 37 -2.42 20.18 -11.12
C ALA A 37 -1.38 19.95 -12.23
N PRO A 38 -1.00 18.69 -12.51
CA PRO A 38 0.08 18.41 -13.45
C PRO A 38 -0.13 19.24 -14.69
N SER A 39 0.82 20.15 -14.97
CA SER A 39 0.79 20.99 -16.15
C SER A 39 0.62 20.07 -17.36
N ILE A 40 -0.28 20.44 -18.29
CA ILE A 40 -0.70 19.61 -19.43
C ILE A 40 0.49 19.04 -20.24
N ALA A 41 1.68 19.63 -20.15
CA ALA A 41 2.94 19.12 -20.71
C ALA A 41 3.47 17.79 -20.10
N ALA A 42 3.05 17.40 -18.89
CA ALA A 42 3.43 16.12 -18.27
C ALA A 42 2.48 14.96 -18.65
N LEU A 43 1.40 15.25 -19.39
CA LEU A 43 0.36 14.28 -19.73
C LEU A 43 0.75 13.39 -20.94
N GLU A 44 1.71 13.82 -21.76
CA GLU A 44 2.02 13.18 -23.05
C GLU A 44 2.79 11.85 -22.96
N ASN A 45 3.20 11.41 -21.75
CA ASN A 45 3.91 10.14 -21.57
C ASN A 45 3.28 9.23 -20.50
N THR A 46 2.08 9.54 -20.03
CA THR A 46 1.38 8.68 -19.08
C THR A 46 0.59 7.61 -19.84
N THR A 47 1.22 6.46 -20.07
CA THR A 47 0.50 5.31 -20.63
C THR A 47 -0.39 4.69 -19.55
N TYR A 48 -1.69 4.58 -19.84
CA TYR A 48 -2.66 3.90 -18.98
C TYR A 48 -2.80 2.45 -19.39
N TYR A 49 -2.77 1.57 -18.40
CA TYR A 49 -2.93 0.13 -18.56
C TYR A 49 -4.10 -0.34 -17.69
N TYR A 50 -4.79 -1.38 -18.14
CA TYR A 50 -5.88 -1.99 -17.40
C TYR A 50 -5.51 -3.42 -17.01
N ASN A 51 -5.60 -3.71 -15.71
CA ASN A 51 -5.48 -5.05 -15.18
C ASN A 51 -6.90 -5.66 -15.07
N SER A 52 -7.20 -6.63 -15.93
CA SER A 52 -8.49 -7.32 -15.95
C SER A 52 -8.65 -8.41 -14.89
N GLU A 53 -7.55 -8.91 -14.32
CA GLU A 53 -7.56 -9.93 -13.27
C GLU A 53 -8.05 -9.35 -11.94
N TYR A 54 -7.65 -8.10 -11.67
CA TYR A 54 -7.96 -7.38 -10.44
C TYR A 54 -8.85 -6.14 -10.66
N ASP A 55 -9.33 -5.94 -11.89
CA ASP A 55 -10.25 -4.87 -12.30
C ASP A 55 -9.80 -3.44 -11.90
N PHE A 56 -8.59 -3.03 -12.29
CA PHE A 56 -8.10 -1.68 -12.02
C PHE A 56 -7.22 -1.09 -13.13
N TRP A 57 -7.22 0.25 -13.19
CA TRP A 57 -6.32 1.01 -14.07
C TRP A 57 -5.04 1.40 -13.34
N PHE A 58 -3.91 1.37 -14.04
CA PHE A 58 -2.61 1.79 -13.54
C PHE A 58 -1.80 2.51 -14.60
N THR A 59 -0.75 3.21 -14.17
CA THR A 59 0.19 3.93 -15.02
C THR A 59 1.62 3.45 -14.78
N HIS A 60 2.51 3.70 -15.73
CA HIS A 60 3.95 3.42 -15.61
C HIS A 60 4.74 4.72 -15.60
N ASP A 61 5.42 4.99 -14.49
CA ASP A 61 6.38 6.07 -14.33
C ASP A 61 7.73 5.57 -14.88
N ARG A 62 8.01 5.90 -16.14
CA ARG A 62 9.18 5.38 -16.88
C ARG A 62 10.52 5.85 -16.31
N ASP A 63 10.56 7.05 -15.71
CA ASP A 63 11.77 7.60 -15.11
C ASP A 63 12.20 6.82 -13.86
N ARG A 64 11.23 6.35 -13.07
CA ARG A 64 11.48 5.59 -11.84
C ARG A 64 11.37 4.08 -12.01
N ASP A 65 10.90 3.65 -13.17
CA ASP A 65 10.46 2.29 -13.48
C ASP A 65 9.51 1.72 -12.41
N VAL A 66 8.45 2.48 -12.11
CA VAL A 66 7.44 2.14 -11.10
C VAL A 66 6.05 2.14 -11.74
N TYR A 67 5.28 1.09 -11.49
CA TYR A 67 3.86 1.06 -11.81
C TYR A 67 3.05 1.65 -10.66
N LYS A 68 2.02 2.44 -10.94
CA LYS A 68 1.23 3.12 -9.89
C LYS A 68 -0.25 3.01 -10.18
N THR A 69 -1.05 2.77 -9.14
CA THR A 69 -2.49 2.98 -9.19
C THR A 69 -2.96 3.70 -7.93
N TYR A 70 -3.95 4.57 -8.06
CA TYR A 70 -4.63 5.26 -6.95
C TYR A 70 -6.12 4.88 -6.86
N LYS A 71 -6.56 3.94 -7.70
CA LYS A 71 -7.97 3.59 -7.89
C LYS A 71 -8.20 2.09 -7.70
N PHE A 72 -7.38 1.44 -6.88
CA PHE A 72 -7.62 0.04 -6.51
C PHE A 72 -8.81 0.00 -5.54
N LEU A 73 -9.94 -0.57 -5.96
CA LEU A 73 -11.16 -0.58 -5.16
C LEU A 73 -11.17 -1.74 -4.16
N SER A 74 -11.42 -1.45 -2.90
CA SER A 74 -11.82 -2.44 -1.90
C SER A 74 -13.19 -2.10 -1.34
N ARG A 75 -14.17 -2.98 -1.51
CA ARG A 75 -15.56 -2.77 -1.04
C ARG A 75 -15.64 -2.76 0.49
N ASP A 76 -14.85 -3.60 1.14
CA ASP A 76 -14.80 -3.73 2.60
C ASP A 76 -13.77 -2.80 3.26
N GLY A 77 -12.98 -2.08 2.45
CA GLY A 77 -11.94 -1.16 2.93
C GLY A 77 -10.66 -1.84 3.40
N TYR A 78 -10.56 -3.16 3.29
CA TYR A 78 -9.35 -3.92 3.59
C TYR A 78 -8.49 -4.10 2.34
N PHE A 79 -7.17 -3.93 2.49
CA PHE A 79 -6.20 -4.01 1.41
C PHE A 79 -5.13 -5.03 1.75
N ALA A 80 -4.77 -5.89 0.79
CA ALA A 80 -3.64 -6.79 0.95
C ALA A 80 -2.34 -5.98 0.95
N ASN A 81 -1.38 -6.29 1.83
CA ASN A 81 -0.10 -5.57 1.87
C ASN A 81 0.67 -5.69 0.53
N SER A 82 0.50 -6.80 -0.17
CA SER A 82 1.07 -7.02 -1.50
C SER A 82 0.32 -8.10 -2.27
N PHE A 83 0.41 -8.08 -3.60
CA PHE A 83 -0.05 -9.16 -4.47
C PHE A 83 0.78 -9.20 -5.76
N GLU A 84 0.65 -10.28 -6.53
CA GLU A 84 1.39 -10.50 -7.78
C GLU A 84 0.43 -10.52 -8.98
N ASP A 85 0.67 -9.64 -9.95
CA ASP A 85 0.10 -9.71 -11.30
C ASP A 85 1.01 -10.60 -12.13
N THR A 86 0.71 -11.90 -12.16
CA THR A 86 1.54 -12.91 -12.83
C THR A 86 1.58 -12.70 -14.35
N ASN A 87 0.48 -12.20 -14.92
CA ASN A 87 0.38 -11.93 -16.36
C ASN A 87 1.37 -10.86 -16.82
N ARG A 88 1.63 -9.85 -15.99
CA ARG A 88 2.59 -8.77 -16.29
C ARG A 88 3.92 -8.93 -15.56
N ARG A 89 4.02 -9.95 -14.70
CA ARG A 89 5.12 -10.16 -13.77
C ARG A 89 5.39 -8.93 -12.91
N ILE A 90 4.32 -8.32 -12.39
CA ILE A 90 4.41 -7.13 -11.53
C ILE A 90 4.04 -7.51 -10.10
N LYS A 91 4.93 -7.21 -9.15
CA LYS A 91 4.63 -7.31 -7.73
C LYS A 91 4.17 -5.97 -7.20
N TRP A 92 2.95 -5.91 -6.69
CA TRP A 92 2.29 -4.73 -6.17
C TRP A 92 2.43 -4.65 -4.66
N TYR A 93 2.71 -3.46 -4.14
CA TYR A 93 2.88 -3.15 -2.73
C TYR A 93 1.92 -2.04 -2.32
N PHE A 94 1.16 -2.28 -1.27
CA PHE A 94 0.22 -1.32 -0.74
C PHE A 94 0.96 -0.13 -0.12
N LYS A 95 0.50 1.08 -0.44
CA LYS A 95 1.12 2.33 0.03
C LYS A 95 0.20 3.13 0.94
N GLY A 96 -1.13 2.93 0.83
CA GLY A 96 -2.09 3.60 1.69
C GLY A 96 -3.46 3.74 1.04
N VAL A 97 -4.42 4.22 1.84
CA VAL A 97 -5.76 4.58 1.37
C VAL A 97 -5.75 6.01 0.84
N VAL A 98 -6.36 6.23 -0.32
CA VAL A 98 -6.41 7.53 -1.01
C VAL A 98 -7.74 8.25 -0.76
N GLY A 99 -8.82 7.51 -0.48
CA GLY A 99 -10.13 8.07 -0.19
C GLY A 99 -11.24 7.03 -0.24
N ASP A 100 -12.47 7.49 -0.04
CA ASP A 100 -13.66 6.66 -0.13
C ASP A 100 -14.13 6.53 -1.59
N ALA A 101 -14.66 5.36 -1.94
CA ALA A 101 -15.18 5.11 -3.28
C ALA A 101 -16.67 5.48 -3.38
N PRO A 102 -17.12 6.01 -4.54
CA PRO A 102 -18.54 6.25 -4.78
C PRO A 102 -19.29 4.91 -4.73
N GLY A 103 -20.32 4.84 -3.87
CA GLY A 103 -21.07 3.61 -3.62
C GLY A 103 -20.55 2.76 -2.45
N GLY A 104 -19.57 3.26 -1.69
CA GLY A 104 -19.03 2.59 -0.51
C GLY A 104 -17.69 1.90 -0.79
N GLY A 105 -16.96 1.59 0.29
CA GLY A 105 -15.60 1.08 0.22
C GLY A 105 -14.55 2.18 0.08
N LYS A 106 -13.31 1.78 -0.24
CA LYS A 106 -12.14 2.65 -0.26
C LYS A 106 -11.30 2.44 -1.52
N TYR A 107 -10.62 3.49 -1.95
CA TYR A 107 -9.56 3.42 -2.95
C TYR A 107 -8.19 3.32 -2.28
N GLY A 108 -7.43 2.31 -2.70
CA GLY A 108 -6.05 2.08 -2.30
C GLY A 108 -5.06 2.57 -3.34
N HIS A 109 -3.90 3.01 -2.85
CA HIS A 109 -2.71 3.26 -3.65
C HIS A 109 -1.78 2.05 -3.57
N TYR A 110 -1.38 1.54 -4.74
CA TYR A 110 -0.34 0.53 -4.87
C TYR A 110 0.78 1.02 -5.79
N GLU A 111 2.01 0.61 -5.46
CA GLU A 111 3.18 0.72 -6.31
C GLU A 111 3.65 -0.66 -6.74
N GLY A 112 3.92 -0.85 -8.03
CA GLY A 112 4.33 -2.11 -8.62
C GLY A 112 5.76 -2.06 -9.16
N ARG A 113 6.46 -3.20 -9.07
CA ARG A 113 7.77 -3.44 -9.71
C ARG A 113 7.72 -4.72 -10.53
N GLN A 114 8.29 -4.69 -11.73
CA GLN A 114 8.40 -5.89 -12.56
C GLN A 114 9.50 -6.84 -12.03
N TYR A 115 9.31 -8.15 -12.17
CA TYR A 115 10.27 -9.20 -11.78
C TYR A 115 10.41 -10.30 -12.83
#